data_AF-A0A284QTP8-F1
#
_entry.id   AF-A0A284QTP8-F1
#
_cell.length_a   1.000
_cell.length_b   1.000
_cell.length_c   1.000
_cell.angle_alpha   90.00
_cell.angle_beta   90.00
_cell.angle_gamma   90.00
#
_symmetry.space_group_name_H-M   'P 1'
#
loop_
_entity.id
_entity.type
_entity.pdbx_description
1 polymer ?
#
loop_
_entity_poly.entity_id
_entity_poly.type
_entity_poly.pdbx_seq_one_letter_code
_entity_poly.pdbx_strand_id
1 'polypeptide(L)'
;MAVWQGQLQESLQWENAPLEFQFLYTLIICMDANFCLKNQIVSSFSRDPGLGIGWAYFVPKPTYDAYVLNHMSDKDISTCIGFVALAKADTKFSWGLCFTGVGTVSCAWDEFIMSVGNLQKGERYASMDFIFASTLQNFVMLLLGVISYDIACQWFVNLYKCMNGWPSNLRINRPLKLRPVISKFHEPTHKVKKHHEFSYNLVKGLGNCDCEGPERIWGGHNNLGNSMKTMGPGSCHNMLDDHFGFWNWQKYIRMGKSLICKYKVAIKEHNVQVEEHRGLSANLLAHLVAQWDSLCEVWEDDMFPKTAENPFHVDEEFLSEKEVEKELEEEEEEHKHNGGVIRHAMSADKFLVLGLKLEESQWKVQSVAVKCTNKMLTKHQDTSLADQRNVLHTKLKA
;
A
#
# COMPACT_ATOMS: atom_id res chain seq x y z
N MET A 1 19.02 16.14 16.47
CA MET A 1 19.01 15.90 15.00
C MET A 1 20.36 16.18 14.34
N ALA A 2 21.13 17.21 14.75
CA ALA A 2 22.43 17.52 14.13
C ALA A 2 23.54 16.45 14.31
N VAL A 3 23.48 15.59 15.34
CA VAL A 3 24.56 14.62 15.64
C VAL A 3 24.56 13.40 14.69
N TRP A 4 23.42 13.06 14.07
CA TRP A 4 23.33 11.98 13.07
C TRP A 4 23.49 12.48 11.63
N GLN A 5 23.27 13.76 11.37
CA GLN A 5 23.53 14.35 10.05
C GLN A 5 25.03 14.44 9.75
N GLY A 6 25.87 14.70 10.76
CA GLY A 6 27.31 14.90 10.57
C GLY A 6 28.13 13.64 10.22
N GLN A 7 27.67 12.42 10.56
CA GLN A 7 28.43 11.19 10.29
C GLN A 7 28.02 10.46 9.01
N LEU A 8 26.86 10.77 8.42
CA LEU A 8 26.45 10.24 7.10
C LEU A 8 26.89 11.13 5.94
N GLN A 9 27.30 12.38 6.20
CA GLN A 9 27.58 13.38 5.17
C GLN A 9 28.99 13.26 4.54
N GLU A 10 29.94 12.56 5.16
CA GLU A 10 31.36 12.61 4.75
C GLU A 10 31.92 11.37 4.02
N SER A 11 31.17 10.28 3.73
CA SER A 11 31.83 9.12 3.06
C SER A 11 30.95 8.10 2.32
N LEU A 12 29.77 8.46 1.80
CA LEU A 12 28.91 7.46 1.17
C LEU A 12 28.97 7.48 -0.36
N GLN A 13 30.02 6.83 -0.87
CA GLN A 13 30.06 6.30 -2.24
C GLN A 13 29.06 5.13 -2.36
N TRP A 14 27.77 5.37 -2.16
CA TRP A 14 26.72 4.34 -2.26
C TRP A 14 26.73 3.65 -3.63
N GLU A 15 27.13 4.37 -4.69
CA GLU A 15 27.33 3.84 -6.05
C GLU A 15 28.38 2.73 -6.11
N ASN A 16 29.34 2.75 -5.18
CA ASN A 16 30.41 1.78 -5.04
C ASN A 16 30.11 0.73 -3.95
N ALA A 17 28.95 0.81 -3.30
CA ALA A 17 28.56 -0.20 -2.33
C ALA A 17 28.31 -1.54 -3.04
N PRO A 18 28.78 -2.66 -2.47
CA PRO A 18 28.46 -3.99 -2.98
C PRO A 18 26.95 -4.16 -3.13
N LEU A 19 26.52 -4.90 -4.15
CA LEU A 19 25.10 -5.04 -4.52
C LEU A 19 24.25 -5.50 -3.33
N GLU A 20 24.79 -6.41 -2.53
CA GLU A 20 24.19 -6.95 -1.32
C GLU A 20 23.95 -5.92 -0.20
N PHE A 21 24.58 -4.74 -0.24
CA PHE A 21 24.40 -3.68 0.75
C PHE A 21 23.69 -2.45 0.21
N GLN A 22 23.39 -2.39 -1.09
CA GLN A 22 22.73 -1.22 -1.69
C GLN A 22 21.35 -0.94 -1.10
N PHE A 23 20.67 -1.96 -0.57
CA PHE A 23 19.37 -1.82 0.10
C PHE A 23 19.41 -0.87 1.32
N LEU A 24 20.57 -0.71 1.96
CA LEU A 24 20.76 0.22 3.09
C LEU A 24 20.65 1.68 2.67
N TYR A 25 20.80 1.97 1.38
CA TYR A 25 20.72 3.31 0.79
C TYR A 25 19.41 3.53 0.03
N THR A 26 18.44 2.61 0.17
CA THR A 26 17.12 2.76 -0.42
C THR A 26 16.24 3.64 0.45
N LEU A 27 15.81 4.78 -0.11
CA LEU A 27 14.74 5.57 0.47
C LEU A 27 13.39 4.99 0.06
N ILE A 28 12.55 4.62 1.02
CA ILE A 28 11.16 4.23 0.77
C ILE A 28 10.25 5.29 1.35
N ILE A 29 9.47 5.95 0.51
CA ILE A 29 8.57 7.02 0.89
C ILE A 29 7.14 6.70 0.46
N CYS A 30 6.20 7.10 1.30
CA CYS A 30 4.77 6.98 1.05
C CYS A 30 4.16 8.37 0.95
N MET A 31 3.38 8.58 -0.11
CA MET A 31 2.60 9.78 -0.38
C MET A 31 1.13 9.50 -0.17
N ASP A 32 0.44 10.41 0.48
CA ASP A 32 -1.01 10.33 0.64
C ASP A 32 -1.65 11.67 1.03
N ALA A 33 -2.96 11.77 0.86
CA ALA A 33 -3.77 12.94 1.17
C ALA A 33 -4.83 12.66 2.24
N ASN A 34 -4.92 13.54 3.23
CA ASN A 34 -5.89 13.48 4.32
C ASN A 34 -6.94 14.58 4.19
N PHE A 35 -8.18 14.19 3.91
CA PHE A 35 -9.33 15.09 3.80
C PHE A 35 -10.10 15.27 5.10
N CYS A 36 -9.74 14.63 6.21
CA CYS A 36 -10.32 14.93 7.52
C CYS A 36 -9.77 16.24 8.10
N LEU A 37 -8.53 16.60 7.76
CA LEU A 37 -7.82 17.80 8.22
C LEU A 37 -8.15 19.03 7.36
N LYS A 38 -9.44 19.38 7.29
CA LYS A 38 -9.93 20.55 6.55
C LYS A 38 -9.74 21.83 7.36
N ASN A 39 -9.71 22.98 6.69
CA ASN A 39 -9.71 24.29 7.34
C ASN A 39 -10.71 25.24 6.64
N GLN A 40 -11.60 25.87 7.41
CA GLN A 40 -12.59 26.82 6.91
C GLN A 40 -12.01 28.21 6.70
N ILE A 41 -12.68 29.01 5.87
CA ILE A 41 -12.33 30.42 5.68
C ILE A 41 -12.81 31.22 6.91
N VAL A 42 -12.02 31.20 7.98
CA VAL A 42 -12.31 31.89 9.25
C VAL A 42 -11.41 33.11 9.48
N SER A 43 -10.21 33.11 8.90
CA SER A 43 -9.21 34.17 9.05
C SER A 43 -8.23 34.13 7.85
N SER A 44 -7.15 34.92 7.92
CA SER A 44 -6.06 34.95 6.95
C SER A 44 -4.72 34.85 7.67
N PHE A 45 -3.67 34.42 6.96
CA PHE A 45 -2.30 34.39 7.50
C PHE A 45 -1.75 35.78 7.90
N SER A 46 -2.34 36.87 7.39
CA SER A 46 -2.01 38.22 7.83
C SER A 46 -2.61 38.58 9.18
N ARG A 47 -3.78 38.01 9.52
CA ARG A 47 -4.48 38.24 10.79
C ARG A 47 -4.14 37.21 11.86
N ASP A 48 -3.78 36.01 11.42
CA ASP A 48 -3.32 34.89 12.25
C ASP A 48 -2.03 34.33 11.62
N PRO A 49 -0.88 35.00 11.83
CA PRO A 49 0.40 34.51 11.35
C PRO A 49 0.84 33.29 12.18
N GLY A 50 1.33 32.26 11.50
CA GLY A 50 1.92 31.09 12.16
C GLY A 50 3.31 31.40 12.72
N LEU A 51 3.74 30.61 13.70
CA LEU A 51 5.05 30.71 14.33
C LEU A 51 6.03 29.86 13.51
N GLY A 52 6.72 30.50 12.55
CA GLY A 52 7.68 29.79 11.69
C GLY A 52 7.03 28.89 10.64
N ILE A 53 6.04 29.40 9.91
CA ILE A 53 5.40 28.67 8.80
C ILE A 53 6.47 28.18 7.83
N GLY A 54 6.55 26.86 7.64
CA GLY A 54 7.51 26.25 6.74
C GLY A 54 8.85 25.88 7.37
N TRP A 55 9.01 26.02 8.70
CA TRP A 55 10.26 25.69 9.42
C TRP A 55 10.28 24.27 9.99
N ALA A 56 9.11 23.65 10.14
CA ALA A 56 8.96 22.29 10.67
C ALA A 56 8.54 21.33 9.54
N TYR A 57 7.32 20.79 9.56
CA TYR A 57 6.88 19.78 8.61
C TYR A 57 6.20 20.37 7.39
N PHE A 58 5.48 21.48 7.55
CA PHE A 58 4.91 22.17 6.40
C PHE A 58 6.00 22.63 5.44
N VAL A 59 5.76 22.48 4.14
CA VAL A 59 6.64 23.02 3.10
C VAL A 59 6.64 24.57 3.13
N PRO A 60 7.72 25.23 2.67
CA PRO A 60 7.79 26.69 2.65
C PRO A 60 6.64 27.32 1.85
N LYS A 61 5.71 27.95 2.58
CA LYS A 61 4.44 28.42 2.05
C LYS A 61 4.55 29.40 0.87
N PRO A 62 5.41 30.44 0.87
CA PRO A 62 5.43 31.40 -0.24
C PRO A 62 5.76 30.76 -1.58
N THR A 63 6.73 29.85 -1.61
CA THR A 63 7.12 29.11 -2.82
C THR A 63 6.10 28.04 -3.18
N TYR A 64 5.51 27.38 -2.19
CA TYR A 64 4.47 26.37 -2.40
C TYR A 64 3.22 26.99 -3.04
N ASP A 65 2.69 28.06 -2.45
CA ASP A 65 1.48 28.71 -2.93
C ASP A 65 1.68 29.30 -4.33
N ALA A 66 2.84 29.93 -4.60
CA ALA A 66 3.15 30.45 -5.93
C ALA A 66 3.20 29.32 -6.98
N TYR A 67 3.80 28.18 -6.63
CA TYR A 67 3.85 27.02 -7.51
C TYR A 67 2.45 26.46 -7.79
N VAL A 68 1.66 26.18 -6.76
CA VAL A 68 0.31 25.64 -6.92
C VAL A 68 -0.58 26.62 -7.70
N LEU A 69 -0.44 27.93 -7.45
CA LEU A 69 -1.20 28.95 -8.16
C LEU A 69 -0.92 28.91 -9.67
N ASN A 70 0.35 28.78 -10.05
CA ASN A 70 0.76 28.72 -11.46
C ASN A 70 0.29 27.44 -12.18
N HIS A 71 0.01 26.37 -11.44
CA HIS A 71 -0.42 25.07 -11.98
C HIS A 71 -1.91 24.79 -11.73
N MET A 72 -2.71 25.79 -11.31
CA MET A 72 -4.14 25.60 -10.98
C MET A 72 -5.00 25.11 -12.15
N SER A 73 -4.59 25.45 -13.37
CA SER A 73 -5.30 25.12 -14.62
C SER A 73 -4.89 23.78 -15.21
N ASP A 74 -3.83 23.16 -14.66
CA ASP A 74 -3.35 21.89 -15.13
C ASP A 74 -4.38 20.81 -14.79
N LYS A 75 -4.63 19.94 -15.76
CA LYS A 75 -5.58 18.85 -15.61
C LYS A 75 -4.84 17.62 -15.13
N ASP A 76 -5.23 17.13 -13.96
CA ASP A 76 -4.82 15.81 -13.50
C ASP A 76 -5.50 14.75 -14.36
N ILE A 77 -4.77 13.67 -14.65
CA ILE A 77 -5.29 12.54 -15.41
C ILE A 77 -5.83 11.52 -14.41
N SER A 78 -7.08 11.10 -14.56
CA SER A 78 -7.66 10.02 -13.75
C SER A 78 -8.26 8.96 -14.66
N THR A 79 -7.54 7.84 -14.79
CA THR A 79 -7.90 6.71 -15.66
C THR A 79 -8.38 5.49 -14.87
N CYS A 80 -8.13 5.43 -13.55
CA CYS A 80 -8.55 4.33 -12.67
C CYS A 80 -9.97 4.61 -12.12
N ILE A 81 -10.90 3.71 -12.41
CA ILE A 81 -12.34 3.88 -12.17
C ILE A 81 -12.65 4.13 -10.67
N GLY A 82 -11.96 3.43 -9.76
CA GLY A 82 -12.13 3.60 -8.31
C GLY A 82 -11.73 5.00 -7.80
N PHE A 83 -10.61 5.52 -8.30
CA PHE A 83 -10.10 6.84 -7.88
C PHE A 83 -10.85 8.01 -8.49
N VAL A 84 -11.45 7.85 -9.68
CA VAL A 84 -12.37 8.86 -10.25
C VAL A 84 -13.54 9.13 -9.30
N ALA A 85 -14.05 8.09 -8.62
CA ALA A 85 -15.15 8.23 -7.67
C ALA A 85 -14.71 8.93 -6.38
N LEU A 86 -13.54 8.58 -5.83
CA LEU A 86 -12.97 9.20 -4.64
C LEU A 86 -12.63 10.69 -4.89
N ALA A 87 -11.89 11.00 -5.94
CA ALA A 87 -11.54 12.37 -6.31
C ALA A 87 -12.78 13.27 -6.52
N LYS A 88 -13.88 12.72 -7.05
CA LYS A 88 -15.16 13.44 -7.15
C LYS A 88 -15.84 13.65 -5.80
N ALA A 89 -15.75 12.70 -4.87
CA ALA A 89 -16.29 12.84 -3.53
C ALA A 89 -15.54 13.91 -2.72
N ASP A 90 -14.20 13.91 -2.81
CA ASP A 90 -13.34 14.81 -2.06
C ASP A 90 -13.42 16.27 -2.53
N THR A 91 -13.68 16.48 -3.82
CA THR A 91 -13.83 17.82 -4.41
C THR A 91 -15.26 18.39 -4.33
N LYS A 92 -16.28 17.57 -3.98
CA LYS A 92 -17.69 17.95 -4.01
C LYS A 92 -18.06 19.04 -2.98
N PHE A 93 -17.32 19.14 -1.87
CA PHE A 93 -17.64 20.03 -0.75
C PHE A 93 -16.48 20.99 -0.41
N SER A 94 -15.93 21.68 -1.42
CA SER A 94 -14.84 22.66 -1.21
C SER A 94 -15.32 24.07 -0.85
N TRP A 95 -16.61 24.38 -0.95
CA TRP A 95 -17.12 25.74 -0.70
C TRP A 95 -17.05 26.10 0.79
N GLY A 96 -16.52 27.28 1.11
CA GLY A 96 -16.30 27.74 2.48
C GLY A 96 -15.04 27.18 3.15
N LEU A 97 -14.21 26.43 2.42
CA LEU A 97 -12.92 25.93 2.90
C LEU A 97 -11.76 26.76 2.36
N CYS A 98 -10.81 27.07 3.24
CA CYS A 98 -9.50 27.58 2.86
C CYS A 98 -8.63 26.43 2.31
N PHE A 99 -8.68 25.28 3.01
CA PHE A 99 -8.00 24.04 2.60
C PHE A 99 -8.95 22.86 2.74
N THR A 100 -8.95 22.00 1.73
CA THR A 100 -9.76 20.78 1.67
C THR A 100 -9.16 19.60 2.43
N GLY A 101 -7.89 19.71 2.82
CA GLY A 101 -7.12 18.65 3.49
C GLY A 101 -5.64 19.01 3.54
N VAL A 102 -4.82 18.01 3.87
CA VAL A 102 -3.34 18.09 3.82
C VAL A 102 -2.78 16.88 3.08
N GLY A 103 -1.73 17.08 2.29
CA GLY A 103 -0.94 16.01 1.69
C GLY A 103 0.35 15.80 2.48
N THR A 104 0.85 14.57 2.53
CA THR A 104 2.11 14.24 3.21
C THR A 104 3.02 13.38 2.37
N VAL A 105 4.30 13.48 2.67
CA VAL A 105 5.30 12.45 2.36
C VAL A 105 5.84 11.94 3.70
N SER A 106 5.85 10.63 3.86
CA SER A 106 6.35 9.96 5.06
C SER A 106 7.30 8.81 4.71
N CYS A 107 8.17 8.45 5.64
CA CYS A 107 9.05 7.30 5.51
C CYS A 107 8.25 6.00 5.72
N ALA A 108 8.34 5.05 4.79
CA ALA A 108 7.59 3.79 4.88
C ALA A 108 8.07 2.86 6.00
N TRP A 109 9.35 2.94 6.39
CA TRP A 109 9.95 2.02 7.36
C TRP A 109 9.41 2.19 8.78
N ASP A 110 9.43 3.45 9.25
CA ASP A 110 9.13 3.81 10.63
C ASP A 110 8.05 4.90 10.74
N GLU A 111 7.45 5.28 9.61
CA GLU A 111 6.29 6.19 9.56
C GLU A 111 6.61 7.57 10.12
N PHE A 112 7.83 8.05 9.87
CA PHE A 112 8.20 9.43 10.14
C PHE A 112 7.58 10.35 9.10
N ILE A 113 6.93 11.40 9.55
CA ILE A 113 6.44 12.49 8.69
C ILE A 113 7.66 13.30 8.24
N MET A 114 7.77 13.54 6.93
CA MET A 114 8.93 14.21 6.33
C MET A 114 8.56 15.59 5.82
N SER A 115 7.46 15.70 5.07
CA SER A 115 6.94 16.98 4.60
C SER A 115 5.43 16.96 4.46
N VAL A 116 4.78 18.08 4.73
CA VAL A 116 3.34 18.26 4.68
C VAL A 116 3.01 19.51 3.86
N GLY A 117 1.88 19.50 3.15
CA GLY A 117 1.38 20.68 2.43
C GLY A 117 -0.13 20.75 2.46
N ASN A 118 -0.68 21.97 2.46
CA ASN A 118 -2.12 22.15 2.39
C ASN A 118 -2.66 21.79 1.00
N LEU A 119 -3.84 21.19 0.94
CA LEU A 119 -4.56 20.91 -0.29
C LEU A 119 -5.61 21.98 -0.55
N GLN A 120 -5.37 22.87 -1.51
CA GLN A 120 -6.27 23.97 -1.84
C GLN A 120 -7.61 23.44 -2.39
N LYS A 121 -7.57 22.39 -3.22
CA LYS A 121 -8.78 21.80 -3.80
C LYS A 121 -8.58 20.34 -4.20
N GLY A 122 -8.85 19.45 -3.25
CA GLY A 122 -8.61 18.03 -3.38
C GLY A 122 -7.12 17.71 -3.49
N GLU A 123 -6.82 16.44 -3.68
CA GLU A 123 -5.48 15.99 -4.05
C GLU A 123 -5.24 16.26 -5.53
N ARG A 124 -4.24 17.09 -5.81
CA ARG A 124 -3.83 17.48 -7.17
C ARG A 124 -2.35 17.22 -7.36
N TYR A 125 -1.92 16.96 -8.60
CA TYR A 125 -0.50 16.70 -8.89
C TYR A 125 0.36 17.88 -8.46
N ALA A 126 -0.02 19.12 -8.76
CA ALA A 126 0.77 20.29 -8.36
C ALA A 126 1.04 20.36 -6.84
N SER A 127 0.04 20.04 -6.01
CA SER A 127 0.20 20.04 -4.55
C SER A 127 1.15 18.92 -4.12
N MET A 128 0.88 17.69 -4.57
CA MET A 128 1.67 16.51 -4.16
C MET A 128 3.08 16.51 -4.74
N ASP A 129 3.28 17.02 -5.95
CA ASP A 129 4.58 17.19 -6.61
C ASP A 129 5.50 18.08 -5.80
N PHE A 130 5.00 19.21 -5.31
CA PHE A 130 5.84 20.14 -4.56
C PHE A 130 6.21 19.54 -3.20
N ILE A 131 5.27 18.86 -2.54
CA ILE A 131 5.50 18.19 -1.25
C ILE A 131 6.55 17.08 -1.44
N PHE A 132 6.37 16.25 -2.47
CA PHE A 132 7.32 15.21 -2.87
C PHE A 132 8.71 15.78 -3.19
N ALA A 133 8.80 16.80 -4.05
CA ALA A 133 10.06 17.42 -4.44
C ALA A 133 10.79 18.05 -3.25
N SER A 134 10.05 18.69 -2.33
CA SER A 134 10.60 19.24 -1.09
C SER A 134 11.20 18.15 -0.19
N THR A 135 10.54 16.99 -0.06
CA THR A 135 11.14 15.85 0.64
C THR A 135 12.38 15.38 -0.10
N LEU A 136 12.26 15.10 -1.40
CA LEU A 136 13.32 14.48 -2.20
C LEU A 136 14.62 15.30 -2.21
N GLN A 137 14.52 16.63 -2.16
CA GLN A 137 15.69 17.53 -2.07
C GLN A 137 16.65 17.16 -0.91
N ASN A 138 16.12 16.67 0.21
CA ASN A 138 16.91 16.30 1.38
C ASN A 138 17.63 14.94 1.23
N PHE A 139 17.24 14.14 0.24
CA PHE A 139 17.71 12.76 0.04
C PHE A 139 18.31 12.54 -1.35
N VAL A 140 18.65 13.61 -2.08
CA VAL A 140 19.27 13.55 -3.42
C VAL A 140 20.63 12.84 -3.46
N MET A 141 21.19 12.48 -2.30
CA MET A 141 22.42 11.69 -2.18
C MET A 141 22.17 10.18 -2.03
N LEU A 142 20.92 9.74 -1.83
CA LEU A 142 20.52 8.36 -1.53
C LEU A 142 19.70 7.76 -2.69
N LEU A 143 20.17 7.95 -3.93
CA LEU A 143 19.38 8.01 -5.18
C LEU A 143 18.63 6.73 -5.63
N LEU A 144 18.53 5.70 -4.80
CA LEU A 144 17.60 4.59 -4.98
C LEU A 144 16.32 4.86 -4.18
N GLY A 145 15.22 5.16 -4.89
CA GLY A 145 13.95 5.54 -4.27
C GLY A 145 12.81 4.59 -4.63
N VAL A 146 12.08 4.12 -3.63
CA VAL A 146 10.77 3.49 -3.84
C VAL A 146 9.70 4.48 -3.40
N ILE A 147 8.76 4.77 -4.30
CA ILE A 147 7.69 5.73 -4.06
C ILE A 147 6.38 4.98 -4.03
N SER A 148 5.82 4.87 -2.83
CA SER A 148 4.46 4.42 -2.65
C SER A 148 3.50 5.58 -2.80
N TYR A 149 2.52 5.42 -3.68
CA TYR A 149 1.43 6.35 -3.83
C TYR A 149 0.20 5.63 -4.38
N ASP A 150 -0.97 5.86 -3.79
CA ASP A 150 -2.24 5.31 -4.24
C ASP A 150 -2.45 5.47 -5.75
N ILE A 151 -2.19 6.67 -6.28
CA ILE A 151 -2.34 6.93 -7.72
C ILE A 151 -1.02 6.85 -8.48
N ALA A 152 -0.02 6.10 -8.00
CA ALA A 152 1.29 5.95 -8.65
C ALA A 152 1.16 5.55 -10.13
N CYS A 153 0.22 4.67 -10.47
CA CYS A 153 -0.06 4.25 -11.85
C CYS A 153 -0.42 5.39 -12.82
N GLN A 154 -0.90 6.52 -12.31
CA GLN A 154 -1.25 7.71 -13.10
C GLN A 154 -0.21 8.81 -12.93
N TRP A 155 0.15 9.07 -11.67
CA TRP A 155 1.05 10.14 -11.29
C TRP A 155 2.49 9.87 -11.74
N PHE A 156 3.02 8.66 -11.48
CA PHE A 156 4.42 8.35 -11.75
C PHE A 156 4.75 8.34 -13.24
N VAL A 157 3.81 7.90 -14.08
CA VAL A 157 3.93 7.97 -15.55
C VAL A 157 4.14 9.41 -16.03
N ASN A 158 3.58 10.39 -15.32
CA ASN A 158 3.70 11.81 -15.63
C ASN A 158 4.79 12.52 -14.81
N LEU A 159 5.39 11.86 -13.82
CA LEU A 159 6.33 12.48 -12.86
C LEU A 159 7.46 13.22 -13.57
N TYR A 160 8.18 12.56 -14.49
CA TYR A 160 9.30 13.20 -15.20
C TYR A 160 8.89 14.41 -16.03
N LYS A 161 7.65 14.43 -16.54
CA LYS A 161 7.09 15.59 -17.23
C LYS A 161 6.82 16.72 -16.24
N CYS A 162 6.21 16.41 -15.09
CA CYS A 162 5.95 17.36 -14.01
C CYS A 162 7.25 17.96 -13.44
N MET A 163 8.31 17.16 -13.31
CA MET A 163 9.63 17.58 -12.82
C MET A 163 10.24 18.74 -13.62
N ASN A 164 9.94 18.86 -14.92
CA ASN A 164 10.38 20.00 -15.73
C ASN A 164 9.76 21.33 -15.28
N GLY A 165 8.54 21.28 -14.75
CA GLY A 165 7.81 22.42 -14.19
C GLY A 165 8.26 22.80 -12.78
N TRP A 166 9.01 21.95 -12.09
CA TRP A 166 9.40 22.20 -10.71
C TRP A 166 10.22 23.49 -10.55
N PRO A 167 10.06 24.20 -9.41
CA PRO A 167 10.86 25.38 -9.08
C PRO A 167 12.36 25.09 -9.16
N SER A 168 13.17 26.07 -9.58
CA SER A 168 14.61 25.87 -9.79
C SER A 168 15.35 25.35 -8.55
N ASN A 169 14.91 25.70 -7.35
CA ASN A 169 15.49 25.23 -6.10
C ASN A 169 15.11 23.77 -5.76
N LEU A 170 14.07 23.20 -6.37
CA LEU A 170 13.62 21.82 -6.17
C LEU A 170 14.01 20.89 -7.32
N ARG A 171 14.55 21.43 -8.41
CA ARG A 171 15.00 20.62 -9.56
C ARG A 171 16.18 19.74 -9.18
N ILE A 172 16.10 18.48 -9.60
CA ILE A 172 17.13 17.48 -9.35
C ILE A 172 17.90 17.27 -10.65
N ASN A 173 19.17 17.67 -10.66
CA ASN A 173 20.03 17.63 -11.85
C ASN A 173 20.86 16.34 -11.93
N ARG A 174 20.36 15.24 -11.35
CA ARG A 174 21.06 13.95 -11.29
C ARG A 174 20.12 12.81 -11.67
N PRO A 175 20.65 11.68 -12.20
CA PRO A 175 19.84 10.51 -12.47
C PRO A 175 19.18 10.00 -11.20
N LEU A 176 17.86 9.82 -11.23
CA LEU A 176 17.08 9.22 -10.15
C LEU A 176 16.73 7.78 -10.53
N LYS A 177 17.01 6.81 -9.65
CA LYS A 177 16.52 5.44 -9.80
C LYS A 177 15.27 5.29 -8.95
N LEU A 178 14.12 5.61 -9.53
CA LEU A 178 12.83 5.56 -8.85
C LEU A 178 12.01 4.34 -9.27
N ARG A 179 11.40 3.68 -8.30
CA ARG A 179 10.46 2.58 -8.51
C ARG A 179 9.10 2.96 -7.93
N PRO A 180 8.04 3.02 -8.73
CA PRO A 180 6.71 3.29 -8.21
C PRO A 180 6.11 2.03 -7.62
N VAL A 181 5.39 2.18 -6.52
CA VAL A 181 4.55 1.11 -5.95
C VAL A 181 3.20 1.68 -5.53
N ILE A 182 2.19 0.84 -5.52
CA ILE A 182 0.90 1.13 -4.89
C ILE A 182 0.87 0.39 -3.55
N SER A 183 0.35 1.06 -2.53
CA SER A 183 0.13 0.51 -1.19
C SER A 183 -0.72 -0.77 -1.26
N LYS A 184 -0.43 -1.77 -0.41
CA LYS A 184 -0.98 -3.14 -0.54
C LYS A 184 -2.50 -3.19 -0.44
N PHE A 185 -3.10 -2.33 0.38
CA PHE A 185 -4.54 -2.27 0.60
C PHE A 185 -5.26 -1.64 -0.60
N HIS A 186 -4.61 -0.71 -1.30
CA HIS A 186 -5.21 0.05 -2.38
C HIS A 186 -5.05 -0.63 -3.74
N GLU A 187 -3.97 -1.40 -3.94
CA GLU A 187 -3.64 -2.08 -5.20
C GLU A 187 -4.81 -2.88 -5.83
N PRO A 188 -5.59 -3.69 -5.07
CA PRO A 188 -6.72 -4.43 -5.62
C PRO A 188 -7.85 -3.55 -6.19
N THR A 189 -7.94 -2.28 -5.79
CA THR A 189 -9.01 -1.36 -6.23
C THR A 189 -8.77 -0.81 -7.64
N HIS A 190 -7.55 -0.92 -8.17
CA HIS A 190 -7.22 -0.30 -9.44
C HIS A 190 -7.78 -1.05 -10.65
N LYS A 191 -7.91 -2.38 -10.61
CA LYS A 191 -8.49 -3.21 -11.69
C LYS A 191 -8.05 -2.80 -13.12
N VAL A 192 -6.79 -2.40 -13.30
CA VAL A 192 -6.24 -1.97 -14.59
C VAL A 192 -5.15 -2.95 -15.03
N LYS A 193 -5.04 -3.16 -16.34
CA LYS A 193 -3.98 -3.99 -16.95
C LYS A 193 -2.59 -3.52 -16.52
N LYS A 194 -1.66 -4.46 -16.29
CA LYS A 194 -0.26 -4.22 -15.90
C LYS A 194 -0.01 -3.64 -14.49
N HIS A 195 -0.98 -3.74 -13.60
CA HIS A 195 -0.79 -3.27 -12.21
C HIS A 195 0.25 -4.03 -11.40
N HIS A 196 0.63 -5.23 -11.84
CA HIS A 196 1.74 -5.99 -11.27
C HIS A 196 3.08 -5.22 -11.28
N GLU A 197 3.30 -4.30 -12.22
CA GLU A 197 4.52 -3.45 -12.28
C GLU A 197 4.59 -2.46 -11.11
N PHE A 198 3.44 -2.16 -10.48
CA PHE A 198 3.30 -1.32 -9.29
C PHE A 198 3.11 -2.16 -8.02
N SER A 199 3.13 -3.49 -8.12
CA SER A 199 2.91 -4.36 -6.98
C SER A 199 4.11 -4.29 -6.04
N TYR A 200 3.84 -3.86 -4.81
CA TYR A 200 4.86 -3.82 -3.76
C TYR A 200 5.55 -5.18 -3.56
N ASN A 201 4.79 -6.27 -3.66
CA ASN A 201 5.30 -7.63 -3.41
C ASN A 201 6.35 -8.08 -4.42
N LEU A 202 6.42 -7.42 -5.59
CA LEU A 202 7.28 -7.81 -6.70
C LEU A 202 8.49 -6.87 -6.87
N VAL A 203 8.75 -6.00 -5.89
CA VAL A 203 9.91 -5.11 -5.92
C VAL A 203 11.05 -5.66 -5.06
N LYS A 204 12.17 -5.94 -5.72
CA LYS A 204 13.41 -6.39 -5.08
C LYS A 204 13.88 -5.43 -4.00
N GLY A 205 14.22 -5.98 -2.83
CA GLY A 205 14.79 -5.26 -1.69
C GLY A 205 13.77 -4.63 -0.73
N LEU A 206 12.47 -4.78 -0.99
CA LEU A 206 11.41 -4.20 -0.17
C LEU A 206 10.94 -5.08 1.00
N GLY A 207 11.26 -6.37 0.98
CA GLY A 207 10.82 -7.32 2.02
C GLY A 207 9.30 -7.29 2.22
N ASN A 208 8.84 -7.39 3.46
CA ASN A 208 7.41 -7.43 3.80
C ASN A 208 6.85 -6.12 4.37
N CYS A 209 7.32 -4.96 3.92
CA CYS A 209 6.63 -3.71 4.25
C CYS A 209 5.30 -3.60 3.46
N ASP A 210 4.38 -2.75 3.92
CA ASP A 210 3.04 -2.59 3.35
C ASP A 210 2.83 -1.24 2.68
N CYS A 211 3.70 -0.27 2.98
CA CYS A 211 3.59 1.13 2.61
C CYS A 211 2.28 1.81 3.07
N GLU A 212 1.54 1.23 4.02
CA GLU A 212 0.30 1.76 4.61
C GLU A 212 0.58 2.75 5.77
N GLY A 213 1.80 3.27 5.83
CA GLY A 213 2.25 4.19 6.87
C GLY A 213 1.39 5.46 6.97
N PRO A 214 1.05 6.13 5.86
CA PRO A 214 0.20 7.32 5.89
C PRO A 214 -1.15 7.08 6.57
N GLU A 215 -1.83 5.97 6.29
CA GLU A 215 -3.13 5.66 6.91
C GLU A 215 -3.03 5.51 8.44
N ARG A 216 -1.94 4.95 8.94
CA ARG A 216 -1.67 4.86 10.38
C ARG A 216 -1.37 6.24 10.99
N ILE A 217 -0.65 7.08 10.26
CA ILE A 217 -0.43 8.49 10.64
C ILE A 217 -1.78 9.21 10.73
N TRP A 218 -2.65 9.05 9.73
CA TRP A 218 -3.97 9.66 9.67
C TRP A 218 -4.90 9.17 10.77
N GLY A 219 -4.90 7.87 11.07
CA GLY A 219 -5.66 7.32 12.19
C GLY A 219 -5.40 8.05 13.50
N GLY A 220 -4.15 8.49 13.75
CA GLY A 220 -3.80 9.30 14.92
C GLY A 220 -4.27 10.76 14.85
N HIS A 221 -4.15 11.39 13.68
CA HIS A 221 -4.36 12.83 13.49
C HIS A 221 -5.80 13.22 13.11
N ASN A 222 -6.62 12.29 12.63
CA ASN A 222 -8.00 12.57 12.22
C ASN A 222 -8.87 13.14 13.36
N ASN A 223 -8.53 12.81 14.61
CA ASN A 223 -9.18 13.38 15.79
C ASN A 223 -9.03 14.91 15.91
N LEU A 224 -8.00 15.48 15.27
CA LEU A 224 -7.77 16.92 15.23
C LEU A 224 -8.73 17.64 14.29
N GLY A 225 -9.30 16.94 13.29
CA GLY A 225 -10.00 17.54 12.16
C GLY A 225 -11.08 18.55 12.55
N ASN A 226 -11.90 18.24 13.58
CA ASN A 226 -12.94 19.16 14.04
C ASN A 226 -12.38 20.45 14.68
N SER A 227 -11.27 20.34 15.43
CA SER A 227 -10.60 21.48 16.04
C SER A 227 -9.92 22.34 14.98
N MET A 228 -9.19 21.70 14.05
CA MET A 228 -8.48 22.40 12.97
C MET A 228 -9.42 23.15 12.03
N LYS A 229 -10.64 22.64 11.86
CA LYS A 229 -11.60 23.15 10.89
C LYS A 229 -11.97 24.61 11.09
N THR A 230 -12.08 25.08 12.33
CA THR A 230 -12.48 26.46 12.65
C THR A 230 -11.33 27.32 13.15
N MET A 231 -10.11 26.78 13.22
CA MET A 231 -8.91 27.52 13.61
C MET A 231 -8.46 28.47 12.51
N GLY A 232 -7.88 29.60 12.91
CA GLY A 232 -7.13 30.45 11.98
C GLY A 232 -5.99 29.66 11.31
N PRO A 233 -5.60 30.02 10.08
CA PRO A 233 -4.70 29.18 9.29
C PRO A 233 -3.28 29.11 9.84
N GLY A 234 -2.77 30.15 10.51
CA GLY A 234 -1.44 30.14 11.13
C GLY A 234 -1.42 29.33 12.43
N SER A 235 -2.43 29.52 13.28
CA SER A 235 -2.64 28.71 14.48
C SER A 235 -2.86 27.23 14.14
N CYS A 236 -3.57 26.94 13.06
CA CYS A 236 -3.79 25.61 12.52
C CYS A 236 -2.46 24.92 12.13
N HIS A 237 -1.58 25.63 11.42
CA HIS A 237 -0.25 25.13 11.07
C HIS A 237 0.59 24.81 12.30
N ASN A 238 0.64 25.71 13.27
CA ASN A 238 1.41 25.50 14.50
C ASN A 238 0.95 24.25 15.26
N MET A 239 -0.36 24.05 15.38
CA MET A 239 -0.91 22.88 16.08
C MET A 239 -0.63 21.59 15.31
N LEU A 240 -0.76 21.58 13.98
CA LEU A 240 -0.41 20.41 13.18
C LEU A 240 1.10 20.09 13.26
N ASP A 241 1.96 21.09 13.17
CA ASP A 241 3.41 20.90 13.32
C ASP A 241 3.77 20.35 14.71
N ASP A 242 3.11 20.79 15.78
CA ASP A 242 3.31 20.25 17.14
C ASP A 242 2.89 18.78 17.23
N HIS A 243 1.71 18.43 16.69
CA HIS A 243 1.22 17.05 16.68
C HIS A 243 2.08 16.12 15.81
N PHE A 244 2.50 16.57 14.63
CA PHE A 244 3.43 15.83 13.78
C PHE A 244 4.80 15.69 14.45
N GLY A 245 5.24 16.73 15.17
CA GLY A 245 6.43 16.72 16.02
C GLY A 245 6.36 15.65 17.09
N PHE A 246 5.25 15.60 17.81
CA PHE A 246 5.00 14.59 18.82
C PHE A 246 4.95 13.17 18.23
N TRP A 247 4.30 12.98 17.08
CA TRP A 247 4.29 11.69 16.37
C TRP A 247 5.71 11.21 16.06
N ASN A 248 6.52 12.06 15.42
CA ASN A 248 7.90 11.74 15.09
C ASN A 248 8.76 11.50 16.35
N TRP A 249 8.56 12.27 17.41
CA TRP A 249 9.22 12.03 18.69
C TRP A 249 8.85 10.66 19.27
N GLN A 250 7.56 10.29 19.24
CA GLN A 250 7.12 8.96 19.67
C GLN A 250 7.73 7.84 18.83
N LYS A 251 7.83 8.01 17.51
CA LYS A 251 8.54 7.06 16.64
C LYS A 251 10.00 6.93 17.04
N TYR A 252 10.69 8.05 17.21
CA TYR A 252 12.10 8.09 17.58
C TYR A 252 12.39 7.36 18.90
N ILE A 253 11.67 7.68 19.98
CA ILE A 253 11.92 7.06 21.29
C ILE A 253 11.54 5.57 21.33
N ARG A 254 10.62 5.12 20.46
CA ARG A 254 10.17 3.72 20.39
C ARG A 254 10.94 2.90 19.36
N MET A 255 11.74 3.54 18.51
CA MET A 255 12.38 2.92 17.34
C MET A 255 13.20 1.69 17.73
N GLY A 256 14.07 1.79 18.75
CA GLY A 256 14.88 0.65 19.18
C GLY A 256 14.03 -0.57 19.61
N LYS A 257 12.94 -0.34 20.34
CA LYS A 257 12.00 -1.41 20.75
C LYS A 257 11.22 -1.97 19.55
N SER A 258 10.81 -1.11 18.62
CA SER A 258 10.12 -1.52 17.39
C SER A 258 11.03 -2.39 16.53
N LEU A 259 12.26 -1.95 16.27
CA LEU A 259 13.23 -2.64 15.43
C LEU A 259 13.63 -3.99 16.00
N ILE A 260 13.87 -4.14 17.31
CA ILE A 260 14.21 -5.45 17.88
C ILE A 260 13.04 -6.44 17.79
N CYS A 261 11.80 -5.97 17.94
CA CYS A 261 10.62 -6.81 17.76
C CYS A 261 10.46 -7.25 16.31
N LYS A 262 10.55 -6.30 15.37
CA LYS A 262 10.51 -6.57 13.92
C LYS A 262 11.63 -7.52 13.51
N TYR A 263 12.84 -7.35 14.02
CA TYR A 263 13.99 -8.20 13.72
C TYR A 263 13.78 -9.66 14.16
N LYS A 264 13.23 -9.88 15.36
CA LYS A 264 12.91 -11.24 15.83
C LYS A 264 11.87 -11.94 14.96
N VAL A 265 10.85 -11.20 14.54
CA VAL A 265 9.84 -11.71 13.58
C VAL A 265 10.50 -12.01 12.24
N ALA A 266 11.32 -11.08 11.74
CA ALA A 266 12.02 -11.23 10.47
C ALA A 266 12.93 -12.46 10.44
N ILE A 267 13.70 -12.76 11.50
CA ILE A 267 14.52 -13.98 11.57
C ILE A 267 13.65 -15.23 11.49
N LYS A 268 12.54 -15.26 12.23
CA LYS A 268 11.64 -16.41 12.25
C LYS A 268 11.07 -16.65 10.86
N GLU A 269 10.50 -15.62 10.25
CA GLU A 269 9.89 -15.73 8.92
C GLU A 269 10.95 -16.03 7.84
N HIS A 270 12.13 -15.41 7.91
CA HIS A 270 13.25 -15.73 7.03
C HIS A 270 13.58 -17.23 7.05
N ASN A 271 13.70 -17.84 8.23
CA ASN A 271 14.03 -19.25 8.33
C ASN A 271 12.95 -20.16 7.74
N VAL A 272 11.67 -19.80 7.92
CA VAL A 272 10.53 -20.52 7.31
C VAL A 272 10.61 -20.41 5.79
N GLN A 273 10.72 -19.19 5.27
CA GLN A 273 10.75 -18.93 3.82
C GLN A 273 11.95 -19.58 3.14
N VAL A 274 13.12 -19.58 3.77
CA VAL A 274 14.33 -20.24 3.24
C VAL A 274 14.15 -21.75 3.16
N GLU A 275 13.61 -22.39 4.21
CA GLU A 275 13.42 -23.84 4.19
C GLU A 275 12.28 -24.26 3.25
N GLU A 276 11.20 -23.48 3.17
CA GLU A 276 10.12 -23.69 2.19
C GLU A 276 10.64 -23.58 0.76
N HIS A 277 11.38 -22.50 0.45
CA HIS A 277 11.99 -22.32 -0.86
C HIS A 277 12.95 -23.46 -1.20
N ARG A 278 13.86 -23.80 -0.28
CA ARG A 278 14.79 -24.93 -0.45
C ARG A 278 14.06 -26.24 -0.70
N GLY A 279 13.01 -26.52 0.08
CA GLY A 279 12.19 -27.72 -0.06
C GLY A 279 11.51 -27.77 -1.43
N LEU A 280 10.90 -26.65 -1.87
CA LEU A 280 10.28 -26.57 -3.18
C LEU A 280 11.30 -26.76 -4.31
N SER A 281 12.40 -26.01 -4.31
CA SER A 281 13.43 -26.07 -5.35
C SER A 281 14.08 -27.46 -5.44
N ALA A 282 14.28 -28.15 -4.32
CA ALA A 282 14.86 -29.49 -4.30
C ALA A 282 13.97 -30.57 -4.93
N ASN A 283 12.65 -30.33 -5.01
CA ASN A 283 11.69 -31.24 -5.62
C ASN A 283 11.39 -30.92 -7.10
N LEU A 284 12.00 -29.86 -7.64
CA LEU A 284 11.84 -29.43 -9.03
C LEU A 284 13.09 -29.80 -9.85
N LEU A 285 12.91 -29.92 -11.17
CA LEU A 285 14.03 -30.17 -12.07
C LEU A 285 14.98 -28.96 -12.07
N ALA A 286 16.28 -29.22 -11.91
CA ALA A 286 17.28 -28.14 -11.77
C ALA A 286 17.27 -27.12 -12.92
N HIS A 287 16.98 -27.57 -14.16
CA HIS A 287 16.89 -26.66 -15.30
C HIS A 287 15.67 -25.73 -15.23
N LEU A 288 14.54 -26.19 -14.66
CA LEU A 288 13.35 -25.36 -14.47
C LEU A 288 13.58 -24.30 -13.40
N VAL A 289 14.22 -24.69 -12.29
CA VAL A 289 14.60 -23.74 -11.22
C VAL A 289 15.51 -22.64 -11.79
N ALA A 290 16.58 -23.02 -12.49
CA ALA A 290 17.50 -22.06 -13.10
C ALA A 290 16.82 -21.15 -14.13
N GLN A 291 15.89 -21.68 -14.93
CA GLN A 291 15.10 -20.88 -15.87
C GLN A 291 14.23 -19.86 -15.13
N TRP A 292 13.55 -20.28 -14.06
CA TRP A 292 12.68 -19.42 -13.28
C TRP A 292 13.45 -18.33 -12.53
N ASP A 293 14.58 -18.68 -11.91
CA ASP A 293 15.48 -17.72 -11.26
C ASP A 293 15.92 -16.63 -12.25
N SER A 294 16.32 -17.03 -13.47
CA SER A 294 16.70 -16.09 -14.52
C SER A 294 15.54 -15.17 -14.95
N LEU A 295 14.31 -15.69 -15.04
CA LEU A 295 13.14 -14.87 -15.38
C LEU A 295 12.83 -13.86 -14.27
N CYS A 296 12.89 -14.29 -13.01
CA CYS A 296 12.70 -13.44 -11.84
C CYS A 296 13.76 -12.34 -11.76
N GLU A 297 15.04 -12.66 -11.94
CA GLU A 297 16.14 -11.69 -11.91
C GLU A 297 16.00 -10.63 -13.01
N VAL A 298 15.72 -11.07 -14.26
CA VAL A 298 15.49 -10.16 -15.40
C VAL A 298 14.30 -9.25 -15.12
N TRP A 299 13.20 -9.80 -14.59
CA TRP A 299 12.05 -9.01 -14.22
C TRP A 299 12.38 -8.01 -13.12
N GLU A 300 13.00 -8.43 -12.01
CA GLU A 300 13.27 -7.60 -10.84
C GLU A 300 14.22 -6.43 -11.12
N ASP A 301 15.24 -6.67 -11.95
CA ASP A 301 16.26 -5.67 -12.29
C ASP A 301 15.79 -4.71 -13.40
N ASP A 302 14.73 -5.06 -14.14
CA ASP A 302 14.13 -4.17 -15.12
C ASP A 302 13.50 -2.93 -14.47
N MET A 303 13.69 -1.78 -15.10
CA MET A 303 13.23 -0.48 -14.59
C MET A 303 11.80 -0.18 -15.07
N PHE A 304 11.13 0.75 -14.41
CA PHE A 304 9.82 1.20 -14.87
C PHE A 304 9.94 2.07 -16.15
N PRO A 305 9.07 1.89 -17.17
CA PRO A 305 8.05 0.84 -17.28
C PRO A 305 8.66 -0.53 -17.59
N LYS A 306 8.09 -1.61 -17.04
CA LYS A 306 8.64 -2.95 -17.26
C LYS A 306 8.46 -3.36 -18.72
N THR A 307 9.54 -3.87 -19.30
CA THR A 307 9.62 -4.44 -20.64
C THR A 307 9.85 -5.95 -20.60
N ALA A 308 10.44 -6.46 -19.52
CA ALA A 308 10.58 -7.88 -19.25
C ALA A 308 9.20 -8.57 -19.20
N GLU A 309 9.17 -9.84 -19.57
CA GLU A 309 7.99 -10.69 -19.37
C GLU A 309 7.75 -10.88 -17.87
N ASN A 310 6.49 -10.79 -17.43
CA ASN A 310 6.16 -10.93 -16.02
C ASN A 310 6.01 -12.40 -15.64
N PRO A 311 6.96 -13.00 -14.89
CA PRO A 311 6.86 -14.41 -14.48
C PRO A 311 5.75 -14.65 -13.45
N PHE A 312 5.25 -13.60 -12.80
CA PHE A 312 4.21 -13.68 -11.77
C PHE A 312 2.80 -13.44 -12.33
N HIS A 313 2.68 -13.11 -13.61
CA HIS A 313 1.38 -13.02 -14.25
C HIS A 313 0.92 -14.43 -14.64
N VAL A 314 -0.19 -14.86 -14.06
CA VAL A 314 -0.90 -16.04 -14.52
C VAL A 314 -2.00 -15.56 -15.44
N ASP A 315 -1.99 -16.00 -16.70
CA ASP A 315 -3.14 -15.86 -17.58
C ASP A 315 -4.26 -16.72 -16.98
N GLU A 316 -5.25 -16.05 -16.40
CA GLU A 316 -6.32 -16.71 -15.67
C GLU A 316 -7.29 -17.42 -16.66
N GLU A 317 -6.99 -18.67 -17.02
CA GLU A 317 -7.99 -19.59 -17.55
C GLU A 317 -8.83 -20.12 -16.37
N PHE A 318 -9.86 -19.37 -15.99
CA PHE A 318 -10.80 -19.86 -14.99
C PHE A 318 -11.80 -20.80 -15.65
N LEU A 319 -11.76 -22.08 -15.28
CA LEU A 319 -12.95 -22.92 -15.30
C LEU A 319 -13.73 -22.62 -14.02
N SER A 320 -15.00 -22.23 -14.17
CA SER A 320 -15.91 -22.13 -13.03
C SER A 320 -16.13 -23.51 -12.40
N GLU A 321 -16.51 -23.55 -11.11
CA GLU A 321 -16.84 -24.81 -10.42
C GLU A 321 -17.82 -25.67 -11.24
N LYS A 322 -18.78 -25.04 -11.92
CA LYS A 322 -19.74 -25.73 -12.80
C LYS A 322 -19.11 -26.27 -14.09
N GLU A 323 -18.15 -25.56 -14.66
CA GLU A 323 -17.45 -26.01 -15.86
C GLU A 323 -16.54 -27.20 -15.52
N VAL A 324 -15.86 -27.16 -14.37
CA VAL A 324 -15.09 -28.30 -13.86
C VAL A 324 -16.00 -29.48 -13.51
N GLU A 325 -17.12 -29.25 -12.81
CA GLU A 325 -18.12 -30.32 -12.54
C GLU A 325 -18.63 -30.94 -13.85
N LYS A 326 -18.88 -30.12 -14.87
CA LYS A 326 -19.35 -30.60 -16.17
C LYS A 326 -18.29 -31.42 -16.91
N GLU A 327 -17.04 -30.97 -16.92
CA GLU A 327 -15.92 -31.71 -17.54
C GLU A 327 -15.72 -33.07 -16.86
N LEU A 328 -15.77 -33.12 -15.52
CA LEU A 328 -15.70 -34.36 -14.75
C LEU A 328 -16.91 -35.29 -14.99
N GLU A 329 -18.12 -34.74 -15.15
CA GLU A 329 -19.30 -35.52 -15.52
C GLU A 329 -19.17 -36.10 -16.95
N GLU A 330 -18.63 -35.34 -17.90
CA GLU A 330 -18.38 -35.79 -19.27
C GLU A 330 -17.32 -36.91 -19.31
N GLU A 331 -16.22 -36.78 -18.56
CA GLU A 331 -15.20 -37.83 -18.40
C GLU A 331 -15.79 -39.13 -17.80
N GLU A 332 -16.68 -39.00 -16.80
CA GLU A 332 -17.31 -40.17 -16.19
C GLU A 332 -18.27 -40.88 -17.16
N GLU A 333 -19.02 -40.13 -17.96
CA GLU A 333 -19.89 -40.69 -19.01
C GLU A 333 -19.09 -41.36 -20.13
N GLU A 334 -17.95 -40.79 -20.53
CA GLU A 334 -17.04 -41.41 -21.51
C GLU A 334 -16.41 -42.70 -20.95
N HIS A 335 -15.99 -42.68 -19.69
CA HIS A 335 -15.48 -43.87 -19.01
C HIS A 335 -16.54 -44.98 -18.92
N LYS A 336 -17.82 -44.63 -18.70
CA LYS A 336 -18.95 -45.58 -18.77
C LYS A 336 -19.14 -46.12 -20.20
N HIS A 337 -19.07 -45.26 -21.21
CA HIS A 337 -19.19 -45.64 -22.61
C HIS A 337 -18.09 -46.63 -23.04
N ASN A 338 -16.87 -46.45 -22.54
CA ASN A 338 -15.72 -47.31 -22.81
C ASN A 338 -15.71 -48.62 -21.98
N GLY A 339 -16.79 -48.95 -21.27
CA GLY A 339 -16.96 -50.21 -20.54
C GLY A 339 -16.33 -50.22 -19.14
N GLY A 340 -16.01 -49.06 -18.59
CA GLY A 340 -15.45 -48.94 -17.26
C GLY A 340 -16.43 -49.29 -16.12
N VAL A 341 -15.90 -49.89 -15.05
CA VAL A 341 -16.72 -50.40 -13.94
C VAL A 341 -16.98 -49.31 -12.89
N ILE A 342 -18.24 -48.96 -12.69
CA ILE A 342 -18.68 -48.10 -11.58
C ILE A 342 -18.66 -48.91 -10.28
N ARG A 343 -17.78 -48.56 -9.33
CA ARG A 343 -17.62 -49.29 -8.05
C ARG A 343 -18.48 -48.73 -6.91
N HIS A 344 -18.93 -47.49 -7.01
CA HIS A 344 -19.64 -46.77 -5.95
C HIS A 344 -20.89 -46.09 -6.50
N ALA A 345 -21.93 -45.94 -5.66
CA ALA A 345 -23.18 -45.29 -6.05
C ALA A 345 -23.04 -43.77 -6.29
N MET A 346 -21.97 -43.17 -5.78
CA MET A 346 -21.62 -41.76 -5.96
C MET A 346 -20.29 -41.68 -6.70
N SER A 347 -20.23 -40.77 -7.67
CA SER A 347 -19.03 -40.47 -8.46
C SER A 347 -17.96 -39.76 -7.60
N ALA A 348 -16.70 -39.84 -8.03
CA ALA A 348 -15.58 -39.32 -7.24
C ALA A 348 -15.62 -37.79 -7.10
N ASP A 349 -16.02 -37.09 -8.15
CA ASP A 349 -16.24 -35.63 -8.17
C ASP A 349 -17.33 -35.22 -7.19
N LYS A 350 -18.50 -35.90 -7.20
CA LYS A 350 -19.60 -35.63 -6.26
C LYS A 350 -19.22 -35.91 -4.82
N PHE A 351 -18.39 -36.93 -4.59
CA PHE A 351 -17.84 -37.21 -3.27
C PHE A 351 -16.91 -36.09 -2.78
N LEU A 352 -16.02 -35.57 -3.64
CA LEU A 352 -15.14 -34.45 -3.30
C LEU A 352 -15.94 -33.18 -3.03
N VAL A 353 -16.91 -32.83 -3.89
CA VAL A 353 -17.80 -31.68 -3.71
C VAL A 353 -18.60 -31.79 -2.41
N LEU A 354 -19.09 -32.99 -2.08
CA LEU A 354 -19.77 -33.26 -0.81
C LEU A 354 -18.81 -33.07 0.38
N GLY A 355 -17.59 -33.59 0.28
CA GLY A 355 -16.54 -33.44 1.30
C GLY A 355 -16.21 -31.98 1.59
N LEU A 356 -15.99 -31.17 0.56
CA LEU A 356 -15.73 -29.73 0.69
C LEU A 356 -16.93 -28.99 1.30
N LYS A 357 -18.16 -29.32 0.88
CA LYS A 357 -19.39 -28.75 1.47
C LYS A 357 -19.58 -29.15 2.93
N LEU A 358 -19.17 -30.35 3.31
CA LEU A 358 -19.18 -30.83 4.70
C LEU A 358 -18.14 -30.08 5.54
N GLU A 359 -16.91 -29.95 5.06
CA GLU A 359 -15.84 -29.19 5.71
C GLU A 359 -16.25 -27.73 5.93
N GLU A 360 -16.80 -27.07 4.91
CA GLU A 360 -17.27 -25.69 5.03
C GLU A 360 -18.41 -25.57 6.07
N SER A 361 -19.32 -26.55 6.10
CA SER A 361 -20.40 -26.61 7.10
C SER A 361 -19.86 -26.82 8.52
N GLN A 362 -18.85 -27.68 8.69
CA GLN A 362 -18.17 -27.90 9.97
C GLN A 362 -17.47 -26.64 10.45
N TRP A 363 -16.70 -25.99 9.57
CA TRP A 363 -15.99 -24.75 9.87
C TRP A 363 -16.96 -23.64 10.28
N LYS A 364 -18.08 -23.46 9.55
CA LYS A 364 -19.13 -22.49 9.91
C LYS A 364 -19.66 -22.74 11.32
N VAL A 365 -20.06 -23.98 11.64
CA VAL A 365 -20.57 -24.35 12.98
C VAL A 365 -19.52 -24.11 14.07
N GLN A 366 -18.27 -24.49 13.84
CA GLN A 366 -17.17 -24.27 14.79
C GLN A 366 -16.92 -22.77 15.01
N SER A 367 -16.87 -21.98 13.94
CA SER A 367 -16.64 -20.54 14.01
C SER A 367 -17.72 -19.82 14.84
N VAL A 368 -18.98 -20.23 14.71
CA VAL A 368 -20.10 -19.71 15.50
C VAL A 368 -19.97 -20.19 16.94
N ALA A 369 -19.73 -21.49 17.16
CA ALA A 369 -19.57 -22.06 18.51
C ALA A 369 -18.46 -21.37 19.33
N VAL A 370 -17.30 -21.07 18.71
CA VAL A 370 -16.18 -20.35 19.34
C VAL A 370 -16.56 -18.92 19.72
N LYS A 371 -17.27 -18.20 18.84
CA LYS A 371 -17.79 -16.86 19.13
C LYS A 371 -18.77 -16.86 20.31
N CYS A 372 -19.50 -17.96 20.47
CA CYS A 372 -20.51 -18.15 21.51
C CYS A 372 -19.94 -18.62 22.85
N THR A 373 -18.69 -19.11 22.91
CA THR A 373 -18.10 -19.64 24.16
C THR A 373 -17.73 -18.54 25.17
N ASN A 374 -17.58 -17.29 24.72
CA ASN A 374 -17.11 -16.16 25.54
C ASN A 374 -18.18 -15.11 25.89
N LYS A 375 -19.46 -15.35 25.56
CA LYS A 375 -20.59 -14.44 25.85
C LYS A 375 -21.86 -15.23 26.18
N MET A 376 -22.73 -14.72 27.07
CA MET A 376 -24.08 -15.25 27.17
C MET A 376 -24.82 -15.03 25.85
N LEU A 377 -25.27 -16.12 25.23
CA LEU A 377 -25.99 -16.11 23.97
C LEU A 377 -27.34 -15.41 24.10
N THR A 378 -27.71 -14.64 23.08
CA THR A 378 -29.11 -14.23 22.92
C THR A 378 -29.92 -15.44 22.42
N LYS A 379 -31.21 -15.55 22.79
CA LYS A 379 -32.09 -16.66 22.38
C LYS A 379 -32.05 -16.95 20.87
N HIS A 380 -31.92 -15.91 20.04
CA HIS A 380 -31.84 -16.05 18.59
C HIS A 380 -30.54 -16.72 18.11
N GLN A 381 -29.41 -16.46 18.78
CA GLN A 381 -28.13 -17.07 18.44
C GLN A 381 -28.08 -18.54 18.84
N ASP A 382 -28.70 -18.91 19.96
CA ASP A 382 -28.84 -20.30 20.41
C ASP A 382 -29.66 -21.15 19.42
N THR A 383 -30.81 -20.63 18.97
CA THR A 383 -31.66 -21.32 17.99
C THR A 383 -30.93 -21.50 16.66
N SER A 384 -30.25 -20.46 16.17
CA SER A 384 -29.50 -20.53 14.91
C SER A 384 -28.34 -21.53 14.95
N LEU A 385 -27.61 -21.62 16.07
CA LEU A 385 -26.54 -22.60 16.24
C LEU A 385 -27.10 -24.04 16.32
N ALA A 386 -28.23 -24.24 16.98
CA ALA A 386 -28.91 -25.52 17.02
C ALA A 386 -29.37 -25.97 15.62
N ASP A 387 -29.95 -25.06 14.83
CA ASP A 387 -30.37 -25.35 13.45
C ASP A 387 -29.18 -25.69 12.54
N GLN A 388 -28.08 -24.94 12.63
CA GLN A 388 -26.87 -25.24 11.85
C GLN A 388 -26.23 -26.58 12.24
N ARG A 389 -26.25 -26.95 13.53
CA ARG A 389 -25.81 -28.27 14.00
C ARG A 389 -26.71 -29.38 13.48
N ASN A 390 -28.02 -29.17 13.45
CA ASN A 390 -28.97 -30.16 12.91
C ASN A 390 -28.76 -30.37 11.41
N VAL A 391 -28.54 -29.29 10.65
CA VAL A 391 -28.20 -29.36 9.22
C VAL A 391 -26.91 -30.14 9.00
N LEU A 392 -25.84 -29.84 9.74
CA LEU A 392 -24.57 -30.57 9.66
C LEU A 392 -24.73 -32.06 9.99
N HIS A 393 -25.46 -32.38 11.06
CA HIS A 393 -25.71 -33.75 11.48
C HIS A 393 -26.55 -34.53 10.46
N THR A 394 -27.45 -33.84 9.75
CA THR A 394 -28.23 -34.45 8.66
C THR A 394 -27.33 -34.75 7.46
N LYS A 395 -26.44 -33.82 7.09
CA LYS A 395 -25.47 -34.01 6.00
C LYS A 395 -24.44 -35.11 6.29
N LEU A 396 -24.09 -35.36 7.55
CA LEU A 396 -23.17 -36.44 7.95
C LEU A 396 -23.81 -37.83 7.95
N LYS A 397 -25.14 -37.91 7.95
CA LYS A 397 -25.91 -39.16 7.94
C LYS A 397 -26.34 -39.59 6.54
N ALA A 398 -26.48 -38.63 5.63
CA ALA A 398 -26.67 -38.86 4.20
C ALA A 398 -25.35 -39.30 3.58
#